data_AF-A0A845SRS7-F1
#
_entry.id   AF-A0A845SRS7-F1
#
_cell.length_a   1.000
_cell.length_b   1.000
_cell.length_c   1.000
_cell.angle_alpha   90.00
_cell.angle_beta   90.00
_cell.angle_gamma   90.00
#
_symmetry.space_group_name_H-M   'P 1'
#
loop_
_entity.id
_entity.type
_entity.pdbx_description
1 polymer ?
#
loop_
_entity_poly.entity_id
_entity_poly.type
_entity_poly.pdbx_seq_one_letter_code
_entity_poly.pdbx_strand_id
1 'polypeptide(L)'
;MPLSVRQIETLKSQDKPYKLADGGGLFLHVTPKGNKSWRLKYRFGGKEKLMTFGLFPSITLAEARQHRDKARAMLAAGMDPSEEKKSRRAESLISAGNTFQAIAQEWYDSKRRTWSENYAEQILSMLKKE
;
A
#
# COMPACT_ATOMS: atom_id res chain seq x y z
N MET A 1 -14.42 -2.33 -23.17
CA MET A 1 -15.19 -3.50 -22.72
C MET A 1 -14.68 -3.91 -21.35
N PRO A 2 -15.56 -4.22 -20.39
CA PRO A 2 -15.15 -4.71 -19.07
C PRO A 2 -14.43 -6.06 -19.20
N LEU A 3 -13.47 -6.32 -18.32
CA LEU A 3 -12.74 -7.59 -18.29
C LEU A 3 -13.60 -8.70 -17.69
N SER A 4 -13.30 -9.95 -18.08
CA SER A 4 -13.79 -11.16 -17.41
C SER A 4 -12.64 -11.91 -16.73
N VAL A 5 -12.97 -12.73 -15.73
CA VAL A 5 -11.97 -13.54 -15.00
C VAL A 5 -11.23 -14.48 -15.96
N ARG A 6 -11.96 -15.16 -16.86
CA ARG A 6 -11.37 -16.04 -17.88
C ARG A 6 -10.40 -15.30 -18.80
N GLN A 7 -10.75 -14.09 -19.23
CA GLN A 7 -9.84 -13.27 -20.03
C GLN A 7 -8.55 -12.96 -19.27
N ILE A 8 -8.63 -12.65 -17.96
CA ILE A 8 -7.47 -12.33 -17.12
C ILE A 8 -6.56 -13.55 -16.91
N GLU A 9 -7.14 -14.72 -16.69
CA GLU A 9 -6.39 -15.97 -16.49
C GLU A 9 -5.57 -16.35 -17.73
N THR A 10 -6.17 -16.20 -18.92
CA THR A 10 -5.54 -16.53 -20.20
C THR A 10 -4.49 -15.52 -20.69
N LEU A 11 -4.29 -14.41 -19.96
CA LEU A 11 -3.29 -13.40 -20.32
C LEU A 11 -1.87 -13.94 -20.23
N LYS A 12 -1.15 -13.85 -21.35
CA LYS A 12 0.27 -14.17 -21.45
C LYS A 12 1.13 -12.95 -21.17
N SER A 13 2.31 -13.15 -20.59
CA SER A 13 3.33 -12.12 -20.58
C SER A 13 3.77 -11.77 -22.01
N GLN A 14 4.23 -10.55 -22.20
CA GLN A 14 4.80 -10.04 -23.45
C GLN A 14 6.14 -9.37 -23.13
N ASP A 15 6.94 -9.09 -24.16
CA ASP A 15 8.26 -8.45 -23.99
C ASP A 15 8.17 -7.06 -23.32
N LYS A 16 7.03 -6.38 -23.47
CA LYS A 16 6.76 -5.07 -22.88
C LYS A 16 5.55 -5.12 -21.95
N PRO A 17 5.55 -4.33 -20.86
CA PRO A 17 4.39 -4.21 -20.00
C PRO A 17 3.20 -3.63 -20.76
N TYR A 18 2.02 -4.18 -20.52
CA TYR A 18 0.79 -3.73 -21.19
C TYR A 18 -0.37 -3.59 -20.20
N LYS A 19 -1.42 -2.90 -20.67
CA LYS A 19 -2.56 -2.47 -19.86
C LYS A 19 -3.85 -2.98 -20.48
N LEU A 20 -4.76 -3.48 -19.67
CA LEU A 20 -6.09 -3.92 -20.08
C LEU A 20 -7.13 -3.16 -19.28
N ALA A 21 -7.92 -2.32 -19.94
CA ALA A 21 -8.91 -1.49 -19.29
C ALA A 21 -10.13 -2.32 -18.86
N ASP A 22 -10.57 -2.15 -17.61
CA ASP A 22 -11.84 -2.67 -17.11
C ASP A 22 -12.95 -1.60 -17.15
N GLY A 23 -12.57 -0.33 -16.99
CA GLY A 23 -13.47 0.83 -17.06
C GLY A 23 -13.43 1.71 -15.82
N GLY A 24 -13.87 2.96 -15.95
CA GLY A 24 -13.84 3.95 -14.86
C GLY A 24 -12.44 4.23 -14.33
N GLY A 25 -11.43 4.19 -15.21
CA GLY A 25 -10.02 4.37 -14.86
C GLY A 25 -9.33 3.12 -14.30
N LEU A 26 -10.06 2.04 -14.00
CA LEU A 26 -9.50 0.76 -13.56
C LEU A 26 -8.94 -0.01 -14.75
N PHE A 27 -7.73 -0.54 -14.58
CA PHE A 27 -7.09 -1.42 -15.55
C PHE A 27 -6.21 -2.46 -14.86
N LEU A 28 -6.01 -3.58 -15.54
CA LEU A 28 -5.00 -4.57 -15.18
C LEU A 28 -3.69 -4.21 -15.87
N HIS A 29 -2.61 -4.14 -15.11
CA HIS A 29 -1.26 -3.94 -15.61
C HIS A 29 -0.47 -5.24 -15.53
N VAL A 30 -0.05 -5.75 -16.68
CA VAL A 30 0.70 -7.01 -16.81
C VAL A 30 2.16 -6.70 -17.09
N THR A 31 3.07 -7.24 -16.29
CA THR A 31 4.52 -7.08 -16.50
C THR A 31 5.06 -8.18 -17.42
N PRO A 32 6.26 -8.00 -18.03
CA PRO A 32 6.92 -9.07 -18.78
C PRO A 32 7.19 -10.33 -17.95
N LYS A 33 7.32 -10.19 -16.62
CA LYS A 33 7.45 -11.32 -15.68
C LYS A 33 6.13 -12.05 -15.42
N GLY A 34 5.02 -11.61 -16.01
CA GLY A 34 3.69 -12.21 -15.81
C GLY A 34 2.93 -11.70 -14.58
N ASN A 35 3.48 -10.76 -13.80
CA ASN A 35 2.77 -10.20 -12.65
C ASN A 35 1.61 -9.33 -13.13
N LYS A 36 0.43 -9.58 -12.58
CA LYS A 36 -0.83 -8.90 -12.91
C LYS A 36 -1.22 -8.01 -11.73
N SER A 37 -1.25 -6.69 -11.92
CA SER A 37 -1.57 -5.73 -10.86
C SER A 37 -2.77 -4.86 -11.21
N TRP A 38 -3.70 -4.70 -10.28
CA TRP A 38 -4.85 -3.81 -10.42
C TRP A 38 -4.45 -2.37 -10.13
N ARG A 39 -4.73 -1.48 -11.09
CA ARG A 39 -4.40 -0.06 -10.97
C ARG A 39 -5.56 0.82 -11.40
N LEU A 40 -5.73 1.93 -10.70
CA LEU A 40 -6.70 2.98 -10.98
C LEU A 40 -5.97 4.25 -11.38
N LYS A 41 -6.23 4.74 -12.59
CA LYS A 41 -5.81 6.07 -13.05
C LYS A 41 -6.95 7.06 -12.78
N TYR A 42 -6.64 8.15 -12.09
CA TYR A 42 -7.60 9.19 -11.72
C TYR A 42 -6.95 10.58 -11.75
N ARG A 43 -7.74 11.65 -11.61
CA ARG A 43 -7.24 13.02 -11.45
C ARG A 43 -7.75 13.60 -10.15
N PHE A 44 -6.88 14.33 -9.46
CA PHE A 44 -7.21 15.07 -8.24
C PHE A 44 -6.34 16.32 -8.16
N GLY A 45 -6.94 17.48 -7.86
CA GLY A 45 -6.23 18.77 -7.82
C GLY A 45 -5.52 19.11 -9.15
N GLY A 46 -6.17 18.85 -10.29
CA GLY A 46 -5.62 19.09 -11.63
C GLY A 46 -4.55 18.10 -12.10
N LYS A 47 -3.99 17.29 -11.19
CA LYS A 47 -2.91 16.34 -11.48
C LYS A 47 -3.45 14.94 -11.73
N GLU A 48 -2.84 14.24 -12.68
CA GLU A 48 -3.07 12.82 -12.89
C GLU A 48 -2.33 12.01 -11.80
N LYS A 49 -3.02 11.03 -11.22
CA LYS A 49 -2.50 10.15 -10.19
C LYS A 49 -2.81 8.69 -10.52
N LEU A 50 -1.99 7.80 -9.97
CA LEU A 50 -2.11 6.36 -10.15
C LEU A 50 -2.14 5.67 -8.78
N MET A 51 -3.15 4.84 -8.56
CA MET A 51 -3.31 4.04 -7.35
C MET A 51 -3.22 2.55 -7.71
N THR A 52 -2.49 1.77 -6.92
CA THR A 52 -2.39 0.31 -7.07
C THR A 52 -3.18 -0.35 -5.96
N PHE A 53 -4.09 -1.27 -6.29
CA PHE A 53 -4.90 -1.99 -5.30
C PHE A 53 -4.22 -3.28 -4.82
N GLY A 54 -3.59 -4.02 -5.72
CA GLY A 54 -2.91 -5.27 -5.38
C GLY A 54 -2.64 -6.11 -6.62
N LEU A 55 -2.20 -7.34 -6.40
CA LEU A 55 -1.93 -8.33 -7.45
C LEU A 55 -3.14 -9.25 -7.64
N PHE A 56 -3.38 -9.67 -8.87
CA PHE A 56 -4.23 -10.83 -9.16
C PHE A 56 -3.39 -12.11 -8.99
N PRO A 57 -3.91 -13.19 -8.39
CA PRO A 57 -5.29 -13.41 -7.96
C PRO A 57 -5.62 -12.96 -6.52
N SER A 58 -4.65 -12.42 -5.77
CA SER A 58 -4.83 -12.01 -4.36
C SER A 58 -5.94 -10.96 -4.18
N ILE A 59 -6.11 -10.08 -5.16
CA ILE A 59 -7.28 -9.21 -5.33
C ILE A 59 -7.99 -9.67 -6.60
N THR A 60 -9.23 -10.13 -6.43
CA THR A 60 -10.10 -10.56 -7.51
C THR A 60 -10.57 -9.39 -8.35
N LEU A 61 -11.12 -9.67 -9.54
CA LEU A 61 -11.73 -8.64 -10.39
C LEU A 61 -12.91 -7.93 -9.68
N ALA A 62 -13.70 -8.68 -8.92
CA ALA A 62 -14.83 -8.12 -8.17
C ALA A 62 -14.36 -7.16 -7.09
N GLU A 63 -13.35 -7.54 -6.30
CA GLU A 63 -12.75 -6.67 -5.28
C GLU A 63 -12.10 -5.45 -5.91
N ALA A 64 -11.38 -5.60 -7.04
CA ALA A 64 -10.80 -4.47 -7.75
C ALA A 64 -11.86 -3.44 -8.21
N ARG A 65 -13.04 -3.90 -8.64
CA ARG A 65 -14.18 -3.03 -8.96
C ARG A 65 -14.76 -2.35 -7.72
N GLN A 66 -14.92 -3.07 -6.61
CA GLN A 66 -15.34 -2.47 -5.35
C GLN A 66 -14.36 -1.39 -4.86
N HIS A 67 -13.05 -1.64 -4.96
CA HIS A 67 -12.03 -0.64 -4.63
C HIS A 67 -12.10 0.58 -5.55
N ARG A 68 -12.32 0.39 -6.85
CA ARG A 68 -12.56 1.48 -7.80
C ARG A 68 -13.76 2.32 -7.36
N ASP A 69 -14.87 1.69 -7.03
CA ASP A 69 -16.12 2.40 -6.72
C ASP A 69 -15.98 3.20 -5.41
N LYS A 70 -15.30 2.63 -4.39
CA LYS A 70 -14.92 3.35 -3.17
C LYS A 70 -14.02 4.56 -3.45
N ALA A 71 -12.97 4.38 -4.25
CA ALA A 71 -12.07 5.47 -4.61
C ALA A 71 -12.78 6.58 -5.40
N ARG A 72 -13.72 6.22 -6.28
CA ARG A 72 -14.54 7.20 -7.01
C ARG A 72 -15.49 7.96 -6.12
N ALA A 73 -16.09 7.30 -5.12
CA ALA A 73 -16.93 7.97 -4.13
C ALA A 73 -16.13 9.01 -3.32
N MET A 74 -14.89 8.68 -2.92
CA MET A 74 -13.99 9.62 -2.23
C MET A 74 -13.63 10.82 -3.11
N LEU A 75 -13.30 10.57 -4.38
CA LEU A 75 -13.00 11.65 -5.33
C LEU A 75 -14.21 12.57 -5.54
N ALA A 76 -15.42 12.02 -5.61
CA ALA A 76 -16.65 12.80 -5.70
C ALA A 76 -16.90 13.65 -4.45
N ALA A 77 -16.47 13.18 -3.28
CA ALA A 77 -16.50 13.92 -2.02
C ALA A 77 -15.32 14.90 -1.86
N GLY A 78 -14.47 15.09 -2.88
CA GLY A 78 -13.32 15.99 -2.81
C GLY A 78 -12.14 15.45 -1.99
N MET A 79 -12.14 14.16 -1.66
CA MET A 79 -11.06 13.50 -0.92
C MET A 79 -10.12 12.74 -1.86
N ASP A 80 -8.82 12.73 -1.54
CA ASP A 80 -7.82 11.98 -2.29
C ASP A 80 -7.71 10.52 -1.77
N PRO A 81 -8.05 9.49 -2.57
CA PRO A 81 -7.97 8.09 -2.14
C PRO A 81 -6.56 7.61 -1.78
N SER A 82 -5.52 8.29 -2.26
CA SER A 82 -4.13 7.93 -1.92
C SER A 82 -3.76 8.27 -0.48
N GLU A 83 -4.40 9.27 0.12
CA GLU A 83 -4.15 9.66 1.52
C GLU A 83 -4.77 8.64 2.49
N GLU A 84 -5.95 8.12 2.19
CA GLU A 84 -6.56 7.05 2.99
C GLU A 84 -5.72 5.76 2.96
N LYS A 85 -5.10 5.44 1.81
CA LYS A 85 -4.18 4.29 1.75
C LYS A 85 -2.94 4.50 2.61
N LYS A 86 -2.42 5.73 2.68
CA LYS A 86 -1.29 6.06 3.55
C LYS A 86 -1.69 6.00 5.02
N SER A 87 -2.86 6.54 5.40
CA SER A 87 -3.33 6.52 6.78
C SER A 87 -3.50 5.09 7.30
N ARG A 88 -4.19 4.22 6.54
CA ARG A 88 -4.35 2.80 6.92
C ARG A 88 -3.01 2.07 7.06
N ARG A 89 -2.02 2.40 6.21
CA ARG A 89 -0.68 1.81 6.33
C ARG A 89 0.02 2.31 7.58
N ALA A 90 -0.08 3.59 7.90
CA ALA A 90 0.48 4.15 9.13
C ALA A 90 -0.17 3.52 10.37
N GLU A 91 -1.51 3.40 10.39
CA GLU A 91 -2.25 2.73 11.46
C GLU A 91 -1.80 1.27 11.63
N SER A 92 -1.64 0.52 10.54
CA SER A 92 -1.16 -0.86 10.60
C SER A 92 0.27 -0.98 11.12
N LEU A 93 1.15 -0.02 10.82
CA LEU A 93 2.52 0.00 11.34
C LEU A 93 2.54 0.31 12.84
N ILE A 94 1.69 1.25 13.27
CA ILE A 94 1.52 1.60 14.68
C ILE A 94 0.96 0.39 15.46
N SER A 95 -0.10 -0.26 14.95
CA SER A 95 -0.71 -1.42 15.60
C SER A 95 0.22 -2.63 15.66
N ALA A 96 1.12 -2.79 14.68
CA ALA A 96 2.12 -3.86 14.66
C ALA A 96 3.32 -3.59 15.59
N GLY A 97 3.32 -2.50 16.36
CA GLY A 97 4.44 -2.13 17.23
C GLY A 97 5.71 -1.73 16.47
N ASN A 98 5.61 -1.45 15.17
CA ASN A 98 6.75 -1.00 14.35
C ASN A 98 6.95 0.52 14.44
N THR A 99 6.87 1.06 15.66
CA THR A 99 7.20 2.46 15.93
C THR A 99 8.64 2.57 16.39
N PHE A 100 9.27 3.73 16.17
CA PHE A 100 10.62 3.99 16.67
C PHE A 100 10.72 3.70 18.17
N GLN A 101 9.71 4.14 18.93
CA GLN A 101 9.65 3.93 20.38
C GLN A 101 9.62 2.45 20.76
N ALA A 102 8.79 1.64 20.12
CA ALA A 102 8.67 0.21 20.43
C ALA A 102 9.93 -0.57 20.06
N ILE A 103 10.51 -0.30 18.88
CA ILE A 103 11.77 -0.92 18.44
C ILE A 103 12.94 -0.47 19.32
N ALA A 104 13.00 0.81 19.67
CA ALA A 104 14.05 1.35 20.54
C ALA A 104 13.96 0.77 21.95
N GLN A 105 12.75 0.55 22.48
CA GLN A 105 12.53 -0.08 23.77
C GLN A 105 12.95 -1.56 23.75
N GLU A 106 12.58 -2.32 22.72
CA GLU A 106 13.00 -3.72 22.56
C GLU A 106 14.54 -3.84 22.48
N TRP A 107 15.16 -2.99 21.66
CA TRP A 107 16.61 -2.91 21.55
C TRP A 107 17.26 -2.56 22.89
N TYR A 108 16.73 -1.54 23.59
CA TYR A 108 17.19 -1.13 24.91
C TYR A 108 17.12 -2.29 25.92
N ASP A 109 16.00 -3.01 25.97
CA ASP A 109 15.79 -4.12 26.89
C ASP A 109 16.75 -5.29 26.63
N SER A 110 17.12 -5.51 25.36
CA SER A 110 18.14 -6.51 24.99
C SER A 110 19.55 -6.10 25.42
N LYS A 111 19.89 -4.81 25.33
CA LYS A 111 21.24 -4.29 25.54
C LYS A 111 21.54 -3.82 26.95
N ARG A 112 20.53 -3.37 27.70
CA ARG A 112 20.70 -2.87 29.08
C ARG A 112 21.37 -3.89 30.00
N ARG A 113 21.22 -5.20 29.72
CA ARG A 113 21.88 -6.29 30.46
C ARG A 113 23.40 -6.34 30.27
N THR A 114 23.92 -5.72 29.21
CA THR A 114 25.35 -5.65 28.89
C THR A 114 25.98 -4.31 29.26
N TRP A 115 25.18 -3.37 29.75
CA TRP A 115 25.59 -2.01 30.04
C TRP A 115 25.63 -1.76 31.54
N SER A 116 26.43 -0.79 31.97
CA SER A 116 26.33 -0.26 33.32
C SER A 116 25.01 0.49 33.49
N GLU A 117 24.51 0.53 34.72
CA GLU A 117 23.21 1.12 35.06
C GLU A 117 23.13 2.60 34.62
N ASN A 118 24.18 3.38 34.89
CA ASN A 118 24.29 4.77 34.43
C ASN A 118 24.27 4.93 32.90
N TYR A 119 24.93 4.04 32.16
CA TYR A 119 24.94 4.11 30.70
C TYR A 119 23.59 3.72 30.12
N ALA A 120 22.92 2.72 30.71
CA ALA A 120 21.56 2.35 30.33
C ALA A 120 20.57 3.50 30.59
N GLU A 121 20.60 4.14 31.76
CA GLU A 121 19.75 5.30 32.06
C GLU A 121 20.00 6.48 31.12
N GLN A 122 21.26 6.76 30.77
CA GLN A 122 21.61 7.81 29.83
C GLN A 122 21.02 7.55 28.44
N ILE A 123 21.17 6.32 27.92
CA ILE A 123 20.58 5.91 26.64
C ILE A 123 19.05 5.98 26.68
N LEU A 124 18.42 5.54 27.78
CA LEU A 124 16.97 5.63 27.92
C LEU A 124 16.46 7.08 27.92
N SER A 125 17.21 8.01 28.52
CA SER A 125 16.88 9.44 28.49
C SER A 125 16.97 10.05 27.09
N MET A 126 17.92 9.59 26.26
CA MET A 126 18.09 10.02 24.87
C MET A 126 16.98 9.46 23.98
N LEU A 127 16.54 8.23 24.23
CA LEU A 127 15.43 7.60 23.48
C LEU A 127 14.06 8.24 23.76
N LYS A 128 13.92 8.93 24.90
CA LYS A 128 12.67 9.59 25.34
C LYS A 128 12.63 11.10 25.06
N LYS A 129 13.73 11.69 24.58
CA LYS A 129 13.78 13.11 24.25
C LYS A 129 13.19 13.34 22.86
N GLU A 130 11.99 13.92 22.82
CA GLU A 130 11.40 14.56 21.63
C GLU A 130 11.99 15.95 21.40
#